data_AF-A0A6A7VK97-F1
#
_entry.id   AF-A0A6A7VK97-F1
#
_cell.length_a   1.000
_cell.length_b   1.000
_cell.length_c   1.000
_cell.angle_alpha   90.00
_cell.angle_beta   90.00
_cell.angle_gamma   90.00
#
_symmetry.space_group_name_H-M   'P 1'
#
loop_
_entity.id
_entity.type
_entity.pdbx_description
1 polymer ?
#
loop_
_entity_poly.entity_id
_entity_poly.type
_entity_poly.pdbx_seq_one_letter_code
_entity_poly.pdbx_strand_id
1 'polypeptide(L)'
;MMKWLRKVKQDGLKIVVVNQKISTKIEAMKYTRSQVRDMSPMEYWEAMCQELKKAGFQGQRGNRPPHDYEPFDAVFGGDIVFNLDAVHYLQNMGLLDNGKCPMCGIREDAVNYALSYQNGATFHVCKNCYKQYARQEKQKRGCACCLIVLAVLGVIIYGIVQLLIL
;
A
#
# COMPACT_ATOMS: atom_id res chain seq x y z
N MET A 1 -14.91 13.18 -1.26
CA MET A 1 -14.70 13.14 -2.73
C MET A 1 -13.28 12.62 -2.99
N MET A 2 -13.11 11.32 -3.28
CA MET A 2 -11.80 10.67 -3.27
C MET A 2 -11.27 10.37 -4.69
N LYS A 3 -10.08 10.86 -5.00
CA LYS A 3 -9.40 10.79 -6.30
C LYS A 3 -8.43 9.60 -6.29
N TRP A 4 -8.73 8.49 -6.95
CA TRP A 4 -7.88 7.29 -6.90
C TRP A 4 -7.68 6.65 -8.26
N LEU A 5 -6.47 6.10 -8.47
CA LEU A 5 -5.89 5.52 -9.68
C LEU A 5 -5.27 6.56 -10.62
N ARG A 6 -4.02 6.96 -10.34
CA ARG A 6 -3.20 7.67 -11.33
C ARG A 6 -2.25 6.65 -11.97
N LYS A 7 -2.46 6.36 -13.26
CA LYS A 7 -1.45 5.68 -14.07
C LYS A 7 -0.29 6.67 -14.24
N VAL A 8 0.84 6.41 -13.60
CA VAL A 8 2.03 7.24 -13.78
C VAL A 8 2.59 6.88 -15.16
N LYS A 9 2.42 7.79 -16.14
CA LYS A 9 3.04 7.67 -17.46
C LYS A 9 4.43 8.28 -17.35
N GLN A 10 5.43 7.51 -17.72
CA GLN A 10 6.86 7.82 -17.58
C GLN A 10 7.32 8.79 -18.66
N ASP A 11 6.67 9.95 -18.80
CA ASP A 11 7.07 10.95 -19.79
C ASP A 11 7.84 12.08 -19.07
N GLY A 12 9.17 12.02 -19.19
CA GLY A 12 10.05 13.18 -19.03
C GLY A 12 10.45 13.55 -17.60
N LEU A 13 11.41 12.82 -17.03
CA LEU A 13 12.19 13.28 -15.88
C LEU A 13 13.05 14.49 -16.30
N LYS A 14 12.46 15.68 -16.39
CA LYS A 14 13.23 16.93 -16.39
C LYS A 14 13.58 17.24 -14.94
N ILE A 15 14.81 16.87 -14.57
CA ILE A 15 15.42 17.29 -13.30
C ILE A 15 15.54 18.81 -13.35
N VAL A 16 14.63 19.52 -12.68
CA VAL A 16 14.81 20.93 -12.36
C VAL A 16 15.68 20.98 -11.11
N VAL A 17 16.97 21.21 -11.31
CA VAL A 17 17.91 21.47 -10.22
C VAL A 17 17.60 22.85 -9.67
N VAL A 18 16.74 22.92 -8.65
CA VAL A 18 16.63 24.12 -7.81
C VAL A 18 17.79 24.07 -6.84
N ASN A 19 18.68 25.05 -6.96
CA ASN A 19 19.91 25.21 -6.19
C ASN A 19 19.56 25.49 -4.71
N GLN A 20 19.28 24.43 -3.96
CA GLN A 20 19.17 24.49 -2.50
C GLN A 20 20.30 23.66 -1.93
N LYS A 21 21.12 24.31 -1.11
CA LYS A 21 22.33 23.79 -0.48
C LYS A 21 21.93 22.73 0.56
N ILE A 22 21.45 21.58 0.11
CA ILE A 22 21.15 20.42 0.95
C ILE A 22 22.43 19.59 0.99
N SER A 23 23.10 19.64 2.14
CA SER A 23 24.12 18.66 2.51
C SER A 23 23.45 17.28 2.57
N THR A 24 23.30 16.63 1.42
CA THR A 24 22.88 15.24 1.33
C THR A 24 24.14 14.41 1.35
N LYS A 25 24.42 13.78 2.51
CA LYS A 25 25.02 12.45 2.47
C LYS A 25 24.05 11.62 1.64
N ILE A 26 24.34 11.44 0.35
CA ILE A 26 23.67 10.41 -0.46
C ILE A 26 24.23 9.11 0.10
N GLU A 27 23.60 8.61 1.17
CA GLU A 27 23.85 7.25 1.62
C GLU A 27 23.45 6.35 0.47
N ALA A 28 24.43 5.68 -0.12
CA ALA A 28 24.17 4.71 -1.18
C ALA A 28 23.15 3.69 -0.66
N MET A 29 22.12 3.40 -1.47
CA MET A 29 21.12 2.40 -1.14
C MET A 29 21.81 1.09 -0.71
N LYS A 30 21.44 0.56 0.46
CA LYS A 30 22.03 -0.68 0.98
C LYS A 30 21.76 -1.88 0.08
N TYR A 31 20.57 -1.94 -0.50
CA TYR A 31 20.14 -3.02 -1.38
C TYR A 31 20.13 -2.56 -2.83
N THR A 32 20.95 -3.22 -3.64
CA THR A 32 20.98 -3.01 -5.09
C THR A 32 19.84 -3.74 -5.79
N ARG A 33 19.49 -3.28 -6.99
CA ARG A 33 18.44 -3.90 -7.80
C ARG A 33 18.70 -5.38 -8.08
N SER A 34 19.95 -5.75 -8.34
CA SER A 34 20.33 -7.16 -8.57
C SER A 34 20.15 -7.99 -7.31
N GLN A 35 20.56 -7.50 -6.15
CA GLN A 35 20.36 -8.21 -4.89
C GLN A 35 18.88 -8.46 -4.61
N VAL A 36 18.03 -7.42 -4.71
CA VAL A 36 16.59 -7.56 -4.48
C VAL A 36 15.92 -8.48 -5.50
N ARG A 37 16.37 -8.42 -6.76
CA ARG A 37 15.89 -9.30 -7.83
C ARG A 37 16.18 -10.76 -7.54
N ASP A 38 17.36 -11.06 -7.02
CA ASP A 38 17.84 -12.44 -6.87
C ASP A 38 17.38 -13.10 -5.55
N MET A 39 16.83 -12.32 -4.61
CA MET A 39 16.16 -12.86 -3.41
C MET A 39 14.93 -13.70 -3.78
N SER A 40 14.63 -14.74 -3.00
CA SER A 40 13.32 -15.36 -2.97
C SER A 40 12.27 -14.40 -2.36
N PRO A 41 10.95 -14.65 -2.54
CA PRO A 41 9.92 -13.86 -1.87
C PRO A 41 10.09 -13.81 -0.35
N MET A 42 10.41 -14.94 0.27
CA MET A 42 10.58 -15.03 1.73
C MET A 42 11.78 -14.21 2.21
N GLU A 43 12.95 -14.38 1.60
CA GLU A 43 14.16 -13.61 1.95
C GLU A 43 13.94 -12.10 1.78
N TYR A 44 13.20 -11.70 0.75
CA TYR A 44 12.86 -10.31 0.50
C TYR A 44 11.97 -9.72 1.61
N TRP A 45 10.98 -10.48 2.05
CA TRP A 45 10.09 -10.10 3.14
C TRP A 45 10.77 -10.07 4.50
N GLU A 46 11.61 -11.07 4.78
CA GLU A 46 12.46 -11.11 5.97
C GLU A 46 13.44 -9.93 6.00
N ALA A 47 14.06 -9.59 4.87
CA ALA A 47 14.95 -8.44 4.79
C ALA A 47 14.22 -7.14 5.15
N MET A 48 13.00 -6.91 4.62
CA MET A 48 12.20 -5.75 5.01
C MET A 48 11.88 -5.73 6.50
N CYS A 49 11.42 -6.85 7.07
CA CYS A 49 11.09 -6.94 8.50
C CYS A 49 12.32 -6.69 9.38
N GLN A 50 13.47 -7.27 9.03
CA GLN A 50 14.71 -7.09 9.77
C GLN A 50 15.19 -5.64 9.74
N GLU A 51 15.15 -4.98 8.59
CA GLU A 51 15.59 -3.59 8.49
C GLU A 51 14.65 -2.65 9.24
N LEU A 52 13.33 -2.89 9.18
CA LEU A 52 12.36 -2.13 9.98
C LEU A 52 12.59 -2.31 11.48
N LYS A 53 12.81 -3.54 11.93
CA LYS A 53 13.11 -3.85 13.34
C LYS A 53 14.41 -3.18 13.80
N LYS A 54 15.47 -3.24 12.99
CA LYS A 54 16.76 -2.60 13.30
C LYS A 54 16.63 -1.07 13.41
N ALA A 55 15.78 -0.47 12.59
CA ALA A 55 15.49 0.96 12.62
C ALA A 55 14.47 1.36 13.71
N GLY A 56 13.95 0.41 14.49
CA GLY A 56 13.02 0.66 15.59
C GLY A 56 11.57 0.91 15.16
N PHE A 57 11.23 0.60 13.90
CA PHE A 57 9.84 0.67 13.46
C PHE A 57 9.02 -0.49 14.04
N GLN A 58 7.79 -0.20 14.44
CA GLN A 58 6.81 -1.19 14.88
C GLN A 58 5.57 -1.14 13.98
N GLY A 59 4.94 -2.29 13.79
CA GLY A 59 3.66 -2.42 13.12
C GLY A 59 2.53 -1.94 14.02
N GLN A 60 1.65 -1.10 13.49
CA GLN A 60 0.44 -0.68 14.18
C GLN A 60 -0.69 -0.46 13.17
N ARG A 61 -1.83 -1.13 13.41
CA ARG A 61 -3.04 -0.98 12.62
C ARG A 61 -4.27 -0.85 13.49
N GLY A 62 -4.94 0.29 13.36
CA GLY A 62 -6.13 0.61 14.16
C GLY A 62 -5.82 0.56 15.65
N ASN A 63 -6.64 -0.17 16.41
CA ASN A 63 -6.50 -0.29 17.86
C ASN A 63 -5.61 -1.46 18.31
N ARG A 64 -4.90 -2.14 17.41
CA ARG A 64 -3.96 -3.20 17.81
C ARG A 64 -2.75 -2.58 18.51
N PRO A 65 -2.21 -3.24 19.56
CA PRO A 65 -0.97 -2.79 20.17
C PRO A 65 0.19 -2.86 19.17
N PRO A 66 1.24 -2.03 19.35
CA PRO A 66 2.45 -2.12 18.56
C PRO A 66 3.07 -3.51 18.64
N HIS A 67 3.53 -4.04 17.50
CA HIS A 67 4.18 -5.35 17.41
C HIS A 67 5.33 -5.31 16.40
N ASP A 68 6.16 -6.35 16.45
CA ASP A 68 7.24 -6.53 15.48
C ASP A 68 6.66 -6.89 14.10
N TYR A 69 7.31 -6.43 13.04
CA TYR A 69 6.96 -6.82 11.68
C TYR A 69 7.32 -8.28 11.42
N GLU A 70 6.37 -9.07 10.92
CA GLU A 70 6.57 -10.46 10.50
C GLU A 70 6.39 -10.65 8.98
N PRO A 71 7.12 -11.55 8.30
CA PRO A 71 7.10 -11.73 6.84
C PRO A 71 5.73 -12.06 6.21
N PHE A 72 4.73 -12.48 6.99
CA PHE A 72 3.37 -12.74 6.49
C PHE A 72 2.37 -11.64 6.86
N ASP A 73 2.60 -10.94 7.97
CA ASP A 73 1.72 -9.87 8.46
C ASP A 73 2.18 -8.47 7.99
N ALA A 74 3.45 -8.30 7.60
CA ALA A 74 4.03 -6.98 7.38
C ALA A 74 3.93 -6.48 5.94
N VAL A 75 3.85 -7.33 4.92
CA VAL A 75 4.56 -7.00 3.67
C VAL A 75 3.74 -6.34 2.56
N PHE A 76 2.88 -5.39 2.92
CA PHE A 76 2.01 -4.63 2.01
C PHE A 76 0.67 -5.32 1.72
N GLY A 77 -0.37 -4.79 2.37
CA GLY A 77 -1.66 -5.43 2.64
C GLY A 77 -1.95 -5.51 4.16
N GLY A 78 -0.90 -5.46 4.97
CA GLY A 78 -0.89 -5.41 6.43
C GLY A 78 -0.45 -4.05 6.99
N ASP A 79 0.50 -4.04 7.92
CA ASP A 79 0.70 -2.89 8.82
C ASP A 79 1.71 -1.84 8.31
N ILE A 80 2.71 -2.22 7.51
CA ILE A 80 3.75 -1.30 7.00
C ILE A 80 3.13 -0.11 6.26
N VAL A 81 2.08 -0.35 5.45
CA VAL A 81 1.44 0.69 4.62
C VAL A 81 0.77 1.79 5.43
N PHE A 82 0.52 1.58 6.73
CA PHE A 82 -0.04 2.60 7.61
C PHE A 82 1.04 3.52 8.21
N ASN A 83 2.31 3.13 8.14
CA ASN A 83 3.44 3.92 8.61
C ASN A 83 4.22 4.52 7.43
N LEU A 84 4.01 5.81 7.15
CA LEU A 84 4.64 6.52 6.02
C LEU A 84 6.17 6.51 6.11
N ASP A 85 6.70 6.71 7.31
CA ASP A 85 8.15 6.77 7.54
C ASP A 85 8.81 5.40 7.31
N ALA A 86 8.14 4.31 7.69
CA ALA A 86 8.59 2.95 7.41
C ALA A 86 8.66 2.67 5.90
N VAL A 87 7.66 3.13 5.13
CA VAL A 87 7.65 2.99 3.66
C VAL A 87 8.80 3.78 3.03
N HIS A 88 8.99 5.04 3.42
CA HIS A 88 10.09 5.87 2.92
C HIS A 88 11.46 5.31 3.31
N TYR A 89 11.59 4.77 4.52
CA TYR A 89 12.81 4.11 4.96
C TYR A 89 13.16 2.92 4.05
N LEU A 90 12.20 2.04 3.75
CA LEU A 90 12.43 0.91 2.87
C LEU A 90 12.72 1.32 1.41
N GLN A 91 12.13 2.42 0.94
CA GLN A 91 12.48 3.02 -0.37
C GLN A 91 13.94 3.50 -0.38
N ASN A 92 14.35 4.25 0.65
CA ASN A 92 15.73 4.76 0.77
C ASN A 92 16.77 3.64 0.90
N MET A 93 16.38 2.52 1.50
CA MET A 93 17.23 1.33 1.60
C MET A 93 17.33 0.55 0.28
N GLY A 94 16.45 0.81 -0.68
CA GLY A 94 16.37 0.09 -1.95
C GLY A 94 15.62 -1.24 -1.87
N LEU A 95 14.82 -1.47 -0.82
CA LEU A 95 13.97 -2.67 -0.70
C LEU A 95 12.61 -2.46 -1.38
N LEU A 96 12.15 -1.22 -1.53
CA LEU A 96 10.97 -0.90 -2.34
C LEU A 96 11.37 -0.25 -3.65
N ASP A 97 10.47 -0.32 -4.63
CA ASP A 97 10.62 0.29 -5.95
C ASP A 97 11.89 -0.16 -6.72
N ASN A 98 12.43 -1.34 -6.36
CA ASN A 98 13.72 -1.83 -6.83
C ASN A 98 13.64 -3.21 -7.51
N GLY A 99 12.65 -3.39 -8.39
CA GLY A 99 12.55 -4.56 -9.28
C GLY A 99 11.77 -5.76 -8.74
N LYS A 100 11.12 -5.64 -7.58
CA LYS A 100 10.28 -6.68 -7.00
C LYS A 100 9.00 -6.09 -6.41
N CYS A 101 7.89 -6.81 -6.55
CA CYS A 101 6.62 -6.41 -5.99
C CYS A 101 6.58 -6.73 -4.48
N PRO A 102 6.32 -5.75 -3.60
CA PRO A 102 6.24 -5.98 -2.16
C PRO A 102 5.14 -6.98 -1.78
N MET A 103 3.99 -6.93 -2.46
CA MET A 103 2.82 -7.75 -2.10
C MET A 103 2.96 -9.25 -2.43
N CYS A 104 3.77 -9.62 -3.41
CA CYS A 104 3.85 -11.01 -3.89
C CYS A 104 5.27 -11.52 -4.14
N GLY A 105 6.28 -10.67 -3.98
CA GLY A 105 7.68 -11.01 -4.23
C GLY A 105 8.01 -11.34 -5.69
N ILE A 106 7.07 -11.17 -6.63
CA ILE A 106 7.30 -11.41 -8.06
C ILE A 106 8.14 -10.27 -8.65
N ARG A 107 9.07 -10.65 -9.53
CA ARG A 107 9.92 -9.75 -10.28
C ARG A 107 9.10 -8.81 -11.17
N GLU A 108 9.45 -7.53 -11.14
CA GLU A 108 8.90 -6.53 -12.06
C GLU A 108 10.07 -5.77 -12.71
N ASP A 109 10.30 -6.00 -14.00
CA ASP A 109 11.36 -5.29 -14.73
C ASP A 109 11.01 -3.81 -14.98
N ALA A 110 9.73 -3.47 -14.95
CA ALA A 110 9.23 -2.13 -15.20
C ALA A 110 8.21 -1.71 -14.15
N VAL A 111 8.52 -0.61 -13.47
CA VAL A 111 7.80 -0.09 -12.32
C VAL A 111 6.58 0.72 -12.79
N ASN A 112 5.52 0.03 -13.24
CA ASN A 112 4.42 0.64 -14.00
C ASN A 112 3.14 0.92 -13.19
N TYR A 113 2.98 0.28 -12.04
CA TYR A 113 1.77 0.36 -11.23
C TYR A 113 2.14 0.75 -9.82
N ALA A 114 1.43 1.72 -9.25
CA ALA A 114 1.60 2.16 -7.88
C ALA A 114 0.29 2.04 -7.12
N LEU A 115 0.39 1.62 -5.87
CA LEU A 115 -0.67 1.77 -4.87
C LEU A 115 -0.32 2.95 -3.99
N SER A 116 -1.33 3.71 -3.60
CA SER A 116 -1.20 4.80 -2.66
C SER A 116 -2.29 4.65 -1.59
N TYR A 117 -1.94 4.91 -0.35
CA TYR A 117 -2.81 4.78 0.82
C TYR A 117 -3.25 6.15 1.33
N GLN A 118 -4.28 6.19 2.18
CA GLN A 118 -4.86 7.44 2.68
C GLN A 118 -3.86 8.34 3.43
N ASN A 119 -2.85 7.75 4.06
CA ASN A 119 -1.76 8.44 4.75
C ASN A 119 -0.68 8.99 3.80
N GLY A 120 -0.83 8.84 2.48
CA GLY A 120 0.13 9.29 1.48
C GLY A 120 1.20 8.26 1.10
N ALA A 121 1.29 7.13 1.81
CA ALA A 121 2.27 6.09 1.52
C ALA A 121 2.03 5.53 0.12
N THR A 122 3.08 5.54 -0.72
CA THR A 122 3.01 5.13 -2.12
C THR A 122 4.16 4.20 -2.45
N PHE A 123 3.86 3.08 -3.12
CA PHE A 123 4.84 2.06 -3.49
C PHE A 123 4.38 1.34 -4.77
N HIS A 124 5.33 0.80 -5.52
CA HIS A 124 5.03 0.13 -6.77
C HIS A 124 4.76 -1.36 -6.61
N VAL A 125 3.84 -1.87 -7.42
CA VAL A 125 3.37 -3.26 -7.39
C VAL A 125 3.27 -3.84 -8.79
N CYS A 126 3.12 -5.16 -8.87
CA CYS A 126 2.88 -5.82 -10.15
C CYS A 126 1.47 -5.57 -10.67
N LYS A 127 1.30 -5.72 -11.99
CA LYS A 127 -0.02 -5.60 -12.66
C LYS A 127 -1.09 -6.49 -12.02
N ASN A 128 -0.72 -7.69 -11.60
CA ASN A 128 -1.66 -8.66 -11.02
C ASN A 128 -2.15 -8.20 -9.64
N CYS A 129 -1.23 -7.82 -8.74
CA CYS A 129 -1.58 -7.28 -7.42
C CYS A 129 -2.38 -5.98 -7.54
N TYR A 130 -2.01 -5.09 -8.47
CA TYR A 130 -2.79 -3.88 -8.74
C TYR A 130 -4.24 -4.19 -9.13
N LYS A 131 -4.45 -5.12 -10.06
CA LYS A 131 -5.79 -5.53 -10.50
C LYS A 131 -6.59 -6.20 -9.38
N GLN A 132 -5.96 -7.06 -8.58
CA GLN A 132 -6.60 -7.72 -7.44
C GLN A 132 -7.06 -6.69 -6.40
N TYR A 133 -6.18 -5.76 -6.03
CA TYR A 133 -6.50 -4.68 -5.10
C TYR A 133 -7.66 -3.81 -5.62
N ALA A 134 -7.60 -3.42 -6.90
CA ALA A 134 -8.67 -2.63 -7.51
C ALA A 134 -10.04 -3.37 -7.54
N ARG A 135 -10.05 -4.69 -7.65
CA ARG A 135 -11.29 -5.51 -7.54
C ARG A 135 -11.82 -5.53 -6.12
N GLN A 136 -10.96 -5.76 -5.12
CA GLN A 136 -11.36 -5.75 -3.71
C GLN A 136 -11.97 -4.41 -3.29
N GLU A 137 -11.34 -3.31 -3.69
CA GLU A 137 -11.86 -1.95 -3.41
C GLU A 137 -13.22 -1.69 -4.06
N LYS A 138 -13.45 -2.18 -5.28
CA LYS A 138 -14.78 -2.10 -5.91
C LYS A 138 -15.82 -2.92 -5.15
N GLN A 139 -15.47 -4.11 -4.67
CA GLN A 139 -16.39 -4.97 -3.93
C GLN A 139 -16.78 -4.39 -2.58
N LYS A 140 -15.85 -3.76 -1.84
CA LYS A 140 -16.16 -3.03 -0.59
C LYS A 140 -17.23 -1.95 -0.80
N ARG A 141 -17.18 -1.24 -1.93
CA ARG A 141 -18.16 -0.21 -2.29
C ARG A 141 -19.53 -0.81 -2.64
N GLY A 142 -19.54 -1.94 -3.35
CA GLY A 142 -20.77 -2.63 -3.74
C GLY A 142 -21.53 -3.28 -2.57
N CYS A 143 -20.84 -3.66 -1.49
CA CYS A 143 -21.51 -4.25 -0.32
C CYS A 143 -22.22 -3.18 0.54
N ALA A 144 -21.65 -1.97 0.62
CA ALA A 144 -22.22 -0.88 1.41
C ALA A 144 -23.55 -0.35 0.84
N CYS A 145 -23.76 -0.39 -0.49
CA CYS A 145 -25.01 0.09 -1.08
C CYS A 145 -26.19 -0.87 -0.86
N CYS A 146 -25.97 -2.18 -0.75
CA CYS A 146 -27.06 -3.14 -0.54
C CYS A 146 -27.69 -3.01 0.86
N LEU A 147 -26.88 -2.74 1.90
CA LEU A 147 -27.39 -2.55 3.26
C LEU A 147 -28.25 -1.30 3.40
N ILE A 148 -27.91 -0.22 2.69
CA ILE A 148 -28.69 1.01 2.69
C ILE A 148 -30.05 0.80 2.00
N VAL A 149 -30.07 0.08 0.87
CA VAL A 149 -31.31 -0.22 0.15
C VAL A 149 -32.26 -1.09 1.00
N LEU A 150 -31.73 -2.09 1.70
CA LEU A 150 -32.53 -2.94 2.61
C LEU A 150 -33.11 -2.16 3.78
N ALA A 151 -32.33 -1.23 4.38
CA ALA A 151 -32.82 -0.38 5.46
C ALA A 151 -33.97 0.55 5.00
N VAL A 152 -33.82 1.17 3.82
CA VAL A 152 -34.87 2.04 3.26
C VAL A 152 -36.14 1.25 2.94
N LEU A 153 -36.02 0.07 2.33
CA LEU A 153 -37.18 -0.80 2.07
C LEU A 153 -37.86 -1.25 3.37
N GLY A 154 -37.09 -1.58 4.41
CA GLY A 154 -37.63 -1.94 5.71
C GLY A 154 -38.46 -0.81 6.35
N VAL A 155 -37.98 0.43 6.28
CA VAL A 155 -38.70 1.62 6.80
C VAL A 155 -39.98 1.88 5.99
N ILE A 156 -39.93 1.75 4.66
CA ILE A 156 -41.11 1.93 3.80
C ILE A 156 -42.19 0.88 4.12
N ILE A 157 -41.79 -0.40 4.20
CA ILE A 157 -42.72 -1.50 4.52
C ILE A 157 -43.31 -1.30 5.91
N TYR A 158 -42.50 -0.95 6.92
CA TYR A 158 -42.99 -0.67 8.26
C TYR A 158 -44.00 0.49 8.29
N GLY A 159 -43.72 1.58 7.54
CA GLY A 159 -44.64 2.71 7.41
C GLY A 159 -45.98 2.32 6.77
N ILE A 160 -45.96 1.48 5.73
CA ILE A 160 -47.18 0.98 5.08
C ILE A 160 -47.98 0.09 6.03
N VAL A 161 -47.33 -0.80 6.78
CA VAL A 161 -48.00 -1.67 7.76
C VAL A 161 -48.68 -0.86 8.86
N GLN A 162 -48.02 0.18 9.38
CA GLN A 162 -48.61 1.09 10.38
C GLN A 162 -49.83 1.85 9.82
N LEU A 163 -49.80 2.26 8.54
CA LEU A 163 -50.92 2.92 7.87
C LEU A 163 -52.12 1.98 7.57
N LEU A 164 -51.90 0.66 7.50
CA LEU A 164 -52.96 -0.33 7.25
C LEU A 164 -53.61 -0.85 8.54
N ILE A 165 -52.96 -0.69 9.68
CA ILE A 165 -53.47 -1.12 11.00
C ILE A 165 -54.28 -0.01 11.69
N LEU A 166 -54.12 1.25 11.26
CA LEU A 166 -54.88 2.42 11.71
C LEU A 166 -56.16 2.61 10.89
#